data_AF-A0A9Q1L7B5-F1
#
_entry.id   AF-A0A9Q1L7B5-F1
#
_cell.length_a   1.000
_cell.length_b   1.000
_cell.length_c   1.000
_cell.angle_alpha   90.00
_cell.angle_beta   90.00
_cell.angle_gamma   90.00
#
_symmetry.space_group_name_H-M   'P 1'
#
loop_
_entity.id
_entity.type
_entity.pdbx_description
1 polymer ?
#
loop_
_entity_poly.entity_id
_entity_poly.type
_entity_poly.pdbx_seq_one_letter_code
_entity_poly.pdbx_strand_id
1 'polypeptide(L)'
;MISFSQFSRRELSAGIGPGVYDIHTPRIPSTEEIADRINKMLAVLDTNILWVNPDCGLKTRKYTEVKPALQDMVSAAKAVRTQLSSAK
;
A
#
# COMPACT_ATOMS: atom_id res chain seq x y z
N MET A 1 6.72 -2.13 -11.28
CA MET A 1 5.95 -1.04 -10.66
C MET A 1 4.80 -0.66 -11.57
N ILE A 2 3.55 -0.81 -11.12
CA ILE A 2 2.37 -0.43 -11.92
C ILE A 2 2.24 1.09 -11.89
N SER A 3 2.04 1.72 -13.07
CA SER A 3 1.83 3.17 -13.16
C SER A 3 0.39 3.53 -12.81
N PHE A 4 0.20 4.31 -11.75
CA PHE A 4 -1.12 4.67 -11.22
C PHE A 4 -1.94 5.59 -12.14
N SER A 5 -1.27 6.33 -13.04
CA SER A 5 -1.94 7.26 -13.95
C SER A 5 -2.91 6.58 -14.93
N GLN A 6 -2.70 5.28 -15.20
CA GLN A 6 -3.56 4.50 -16.09
C GLN A 6 -4.93 4.19 -15.47
N PHE A 7 -5.05 4.26 -14.15
CA PHE A 7 -6.31 4.01 -13.45
C PHE A 7 -7.20 5.25 -13.35
N SER A 8 -6.62 6.46 -13.38
CA SER A 8 -7.38 7.73 -13.32
C SER A 8 -8.36 7.95 -14.47
N ARG A 9 -8.26 7.19 -15.57
CA ARG A 9 -9.09 7.34 -16.78
C ARG A 9 -10.18 6.27 -16.93
N ARG A 10 -10.30 5.34 -15.98
CA ARG A 10 -11.27 4.25 -16.05
C ARG A 10 -12.07 4.20 -14.75
N GLU A 11 -13.39 4.27 -14.87
CA GLU A 11 -14.36 4.03 -13.80
C GLU A 11 -14.18 2.59 -13.27
N LEU A 12 -13.27 2.39 -12.33
CA LEU A 12 -13.04 1.10 -11.69
C LEU A 12 -14.15 0.85 -10.66
N SER A 13 -15.03 -0.10 -10.96
CA SER A 13 -16.10 -0.53 -10.05
C SER A 13 -15.67 -1.63 -9.07
N ALA A 14 -14.46 -2.17 -9.22
CA ALA A 14 -13.94 -3.27 -8.43
C ALA A 14 -12.75 -2.84 -7.54
N GLY A 15 -12.52 -3.58 -6.46
CA GLY A 15 -11.38 -3.36 -5.57
C GLY A 15 -10.03 -3.59 -6.27
N ILE A 16 -9.04 -2.76 -5.93
CA ILE A 16 -7.67 -2.82 -6.46
C ILE A 16 -6.64 -2.70 -5.35
N GLY A 17 -5.57 -3.49 -5.43
CA GLY A 17 -4.50 -3.52 -4.43
C GLY A 17 -3.10 -3.44 -5.07
N PRO A 18 -2.67 -2.26 -5.54
CA PRO A 18 -1.32 -2.09 -6.02
C PRO A 18 -0.33 -2.23 -4.85
N GLY A 19 0.69 -3.06 -5.03
CA GLY A 19 1.61 -3.39 -3.95
C GLY A 19 2.37 -2.17 -3.40
N VAL A 20 2.50 -2.12 -2.07
CA VAL A 20 3.24 -1.07 -1.33
C VAL A 20 4.59 -1.53 -0.81
N TYR A 21 4.87 -2.83 -0.90
CA TYR A 21 6.08 -3.47 -0.41
C TYR A 21 6.69 -4.32 -1.52
N ASP A 22 7.86 -3.90 -2.00
CA ASP A 22 8.66 -4.64 -2.97
C ASP A 22 9.31 -5.86 -2.31
N ILE A 23 8.65 -7.00 -2.50
CA ILE A 23 9.08 -8.28 -1.96
C ILE A 23 10.29 -8.85 -2.69
N HIS A 24 10.81 -8.24 -3.76
CA HIS A 24 11.97 -8.75 -4.51
C HIS A 24 13.30 -8.26 -3.93
N THR A 25 13.26 -7.28 -3.02
CA THR A 25 14.42 -6.80 -2.27
C THR A 25 14.36 -7.28 -0.81
N PRO A 26 15.50 -7.45 -0.12
CA PRO A 26 15.53 -7.77 1.31
C PRO A 26 15.26 -6.54 2.20
N ARG A 27 14.95 -5.38 1.60
CA ARG A 27 14.80 -4.13 2.33
C ARG A 27 13.44 -4.10 3.04
N ILE A 28 13.46 -3.68 4.30
CA ILE A 28 12.25 -3.38 5.06
C ILE A 28 11.85 -1.93 4.77
N PRO A 29 10.70 -1.66 4.13
CA PRO A 29 10.21 -0.30 3.93
C PRO A 29 9.76 0.31 5.27
N SER A 30 9.96 1.61 5.46
CA SER A 30 9.48 2.30 6.67
C SER A 30 7.98 2.57 6.60
N THR A 31 7.37 2.80 7.76
CA THR A 31 5.95 3.19 7.86
C THR A 31 5.64 4.44 7.03
N GLU A 32 6.54 5.44 7.03
CA GLU A 32 6.37 6.71 6.31
C GLU A 32 6.40 6.50 4.79
N GLU A 33 7.31 5.65 4.29
CA GLU A 33 7.39 5.35 2.86
C GLU A 33 6.12 4.65 2.38
N ILE A 34 5.59 3.70 3.17
CA ILE A 34 4.34 3.02 2.83
C ILE A 34 3.17 3.99 2.86
N ALA A 35 3.09 4.88 3.86
CA ALA A 35 2.04 5.88 3.96
C ALA A 35 2.05 6.85 2.77
N ASP A 36 3.23 7.32 2.35
CA ASP A 36 3.39 8.16 1.16
C ASP A 36 2.90 7.45 -0.11
N ARG A 37 3.23 6.17 -0.28
CA ARG A 37 2.71 5.36 -1.41
C ARG A 37 1.20 5.23 -1.38
N ILE A 38 0.60 4.97 -0.22
CA ILE A 38 -0.86 4.90 -0.06
C ILE A 38 -1.49 6.25 -0.43
N ASN A 39 -0.95 7.37 0.05
CA ASN A 39 -1.48 8.70 -0.26
C ASN A 39 -1.38 9.04 -1.75
N LYS A 40 -0.30 8.63 -2.42
CA LYS A 40 -0.18 8.76 -3.89
C LYS A 40 -1.24 7.94 -4.64
N MET A 41 -1.62 6.78 -4.12
CA MET A 41 -2.70 5.97 -4.69
C MET A 41 -4.07 6.61 -4.44
N LEU A 42 -4.31 7.14 -3.24
CA LEU A 42 -5.55 7.85 -2.89
C LEU A 42 -5.74 9.16 -3.68
N ALA A 43 -4.67 9.75 -4.23
CA ALA A 43 -4.77 10.89 -5.12
C ALA A 43 -5.40 10.54 -6.49
N VAL A 44 -5.51 9.25 -6.83
CA VAL A 44 -6.05 8.79 -8.13
C VAL A 44 -7.09 7.66 -8.03
N LEU A 45 -7.28 7.05 -6.85
CA LEU A 45 -8.22 5.96 -6.59
C LEU A 45 -9.13 6.33 -5.42
N ASP A 46 -10.38 5.90 -5.49
CA ASP A 46 -11.32 6.07 -4.37
C ASP A 46 -10.90 5.22 -3.16
N THR A 47 -11.14 5.77 -1.97
CA THR A 47 -10.78 5.12 -0.69
C THR A 47 -11.49 3.79 -0.45
N ASN A 48 -12.68 3.60 -1.04
CA ASN A 48 -13.51 2.40 -0.86
C ASN A 48 -13.05 1.20 -1.71
N ILE A 49 -12.24 1.43 -2.75
CA ILE A 49 -11.74 0.37 -3.64
C ILE A 49 -10.27 0.01 -3.39
N LEU A 50 -9.53 0.83 -2.64
CA LEU A 50 -8.10 0.63 -2.43
C LEU A 50 -7.81 -0.39 -1.32
N TRP A 51 -7.03 -1.42 -1.67
CA TRP A 51 -6.43 -2.39 -0.75
C TRP A 51 -4.94 -2.14 -0.56
N VAL A 52 -4.42 -2.47 0.63
CA VAL A 52 -3.00 -2.37 0.97
C VAL A 52 -2.43 -3.77 1.13
N ASN A 53 -1.50 -4.14 0.24
CA ASN A 53 -0.85 -5.45 0.22
C ASN A 53 0.59 -5.37 -0.31
N PRO A 54 1.42 -6.42 -0.14
CA PRO A 54 2.71 -6.52 -0.81
C PRO A 54 2.60 -6.70 -2.32
N ASP A 55 3.71 -6.52 -3.05
CA ASP A 55 3.77 -6.70 -4.50
C ASP A 55 3.41 -8.12 -4.95
N CYS A 56 3.79 -9.14 -4.17
CA CYS A 56 3.54 -10.55 -4.49
C CYS A 56 3.62 -11.42 -3.21
N GLY A 57 3.56 -12.73 -3.37
CA GLY A 57 3.71 -13.70 -2.27
C GLY A 57 5.09 -13.64 -1.60
N LEU A 58 5.12 -13.98 -0.31
CA LEU A 58 6.29 -13.82 0.56
C LEU A 58 7.17 -15.08 0.66
N LYS A 59 6.96 -16.08 -0.22
CA LYS A 59 7.61 -17.40 -0.15
C LYS A 59 9.14 -17.32 -0.14
N THR A 60 9.72 -16.29 -0.76
CA THR A 60 11.17 -16.13 -0.90
C THR A 60 11.81 -15.27 0.21
N ARG A 61 11.02 -14.72 1.14
CA ARG A 61 11.48 -13.81 2.20
C ARG A 61 11.63 -14.51 3.54
N LYS A 62 12.49 -13.97 4.40
CA LYS A 62 12.73 -14.49 5.75
C LYS A 62 11.78 -13.84 6.75
N TYR A 63 11.42 -14.55 7.82
CA TYR A 63 10.55 -14.02 8.86
C TYR A 63 11.09 -12.74 9.53
N THR A 64 12.41 -12.61 9.64
CA THR A 64 13.09 -11.42 10.18
C THR A 64 12.91 -10.18 9.30
N GLU A 65 12.62 -10.37 8.00
CA GLU A 65 12.34 -9.30 7.04
C GLU A 65 10.81 -9.05 6.97
N VAL A 66 10.04 -10.13 6.89
CA VAL A 66 8.59 -10.08 6.66
C VAL A 66 7.83 -9.48 7.84
N LYS A 67 8.13 -9.91 9.07
CA LYS A 67 7.39 -9.44 10.25
C LYS A 67 7.44 -7.91 10.41
N PRO A 68 8.63 -7.26 10.44
CA PRO A 68 8.68 -5.81 10.55
C PRO A 68 8.04 -5.12 9.33
N ALA A 69 8.29 -5.59 8.10
CA ALA A 69 7.69 -5.00 6.90
C ALA A 69 6.15 -5.02 6.93
N LEU A 70 5.53 -6.12 7.39
CA LEU A 70 4.08 -6.21 7.52
C LEU A 70 3.55 -5.38 8.69
N GLN A 71 4.30 -5.26 9.79
CA GLN A 71 3.95 -4.39 10.92
C GLN A 71 3.94 -2.92 10.49
N ASP A 72 4.96 -2.48 9.75
CA ASP A 72 5.04 -1.13 9.19
C ASP A 72 3.91 -0.89 8.19
N MET A 73 3.60 -1.87 7.34
CA MET A 73 2.50 -1.77 6.37
C MET A 73 1.13 -1.59 7.03
N VAL A 74 0.86 -2.35 8.09
CA VAL A 74 -0.39 -2.23 8.86
C VAL A 74 -0.44 -0.90 9.62
N SER A 75 0.70 -0.45 10.16
CA SER A 75 0.80 0.82 10.90
C SER A 75 0.54 2.00 9.97
N ALA A 76 1.13 2.00 8.78
CA ALA A 76 0.87 3.01 7.74
C ALA A 76 -0.60 3.05 7.34
N ALA A 77 -1.22 1.90 7.08
CA ALA A 77 -2.64 1.82 6.73
C ALA A 77 -3.54 2.34 7.86
N LYS A 78 -3.22 2.08 9.12
CA LYS A 78 -3.95 2.63 10.28
C LYS A 78 -3.81 4.15 10.35
N ALA A 79 -2.60 4.67 10.21
CA ALA A 79 -2.34 6.11 10.25
C ALA A 79 -3.13 6.86 9.16
N VAL A 80 -3.12 6.35 7.92
CA VAL A 80 -3.89 6.95 6.82
C VAL A 80 -5.40 6.86 7.09
N ARG A 81 -5.92 5.75 7.62
CA ARG A 81 -7.35 5.66 8.01
C ARG A 81 -7.74 6.71 9.05
N THR A 82 -6.89 6.95 10.05
CA THR A 82 -7.12 8.00 11.06
C THR A 82 -7.10 9.39 10.46
N GLN A 83 -6.22 9.65 9.49
CA GLN A 83 -6.18 10.93 8.77
C GLN A 83 -7.48 11.15 7.96
N LEU A 84 -7.93 10.13 7.22
CA LEU A 84 -9.16 10.18 6.44
C LEU A 84 -10.42 10.34 7.30
N SER A 85 -10.46 9.75 8.51
CA SER A 85 -11.59 9.93 9.42
C SER A 85 -11.62 11.32 10.06
N SER A 86 -10.46 11.94 10.26
CA SER A 86 -10.34 13.28 10.89
C SER A 86 -10.52 14.43 9.91
N ALA A 87 -10.31 14.17 8.60
CA ALA A 87 -10.51 15.14 7.52
C ALA A 87 -11.96 15.18 6.99
N LYS A 88 -12.87 14.42 7.61
CA LYS A 88 -14.27 14.28 7.25
C LYS A 88 -15.14 15.16 8.13
#